data_AF-A0A327VBF7-F1
#
_entry.id   AF-A0A327VBF7-F1
#
_cell.length_a   1.000
_cell.length_b   1.000
_cell.length_c   1.000
_cell.angle_alpha   90.00
_cell.angle_beta   90.00
_cell.angle_gamma   90.00
#
_symmetry.space_group_name_H-M   'P 1'
#
loop_
_entity.id
_entity.type
_entity.pdbx_description
1 polymer ?
#
loop_
_entity_poly.entity_id
_entity_poly.type
_entity_poly.pdbx_seq_one_letter_code
_entity_poly.pdbx_strand_id
1 'polypeptide(L)' 'MRKHSYEEQVEVFLEDLRSGAVTRRGHIDLDPLKYTKLTDKDADRIAEEVGYYRQTFGTQGQWLFFRPVDSGDERK' A
#
# COMPACT_ATOMS: atom_id res chain seq x y z
N MET A 1 18.46 -2.49 -16.17
CA MET A 1 17.43 -2.50 -15.12
C MET A 1 17.89 -3.45 -14.02
N ARG A 2 18.38 -2.93 -12.89
CA ARG A 2 18.83 -3.76 -11.77
C ARG A 2 17.58 -4.44 -11.20
N LYS A 3 17.55 -5.77 -11.14
CA LYS A 3 16.45 -6.48 -10.50
C LYS A 3 16.58 -6.25 -9.00
N HIS A 4 15.60 -5.57 -8.40
CA HIS A 4 15.59 -5.34 -6.97
C HIS A 4 15.55 -6.67 -6.21
N SER A 5 16.25 -6.73 -5.08
CA SER A 5 16.09 -7.78 -4.07
C SER A 5 14.69 -7.69 -3.45
N TYR A 6 14.31 -8.69 -2.64
CA TYR A 6 13.05 -8.64 -1.89
C TYR A 6 13.02 -7.42 -0.97
N GLU A 7 14.08 -7.20 -0.19
CA GLU A 7 14.19 -6.10 0.78
C GLU A 7 14.09 -4.73 0.09
N GLU A 8 14.79 -4.55 -1.03
CA GLU A 8 14.69 -3.32 -1.84
C GLU A 8 13.26 -3.09 -2.36
N GLN A 9 12.52 -4.16 -2.70
CA GLN A 9 11.12 -4.01 -3.12
C GLN A 9 10.18 -3.69 -1.95
N VAL A 10 10.47 -4.18 -0.74
CA VAL A 10 9.73 -3.79 0.47
C VAL A 10 9.94 -2.30 0.74
N GLU A 11 11.16 -1.79 0.64
CA GLU A 11 11.46 -0.37 0.85
C GLU A 11 10.71 0.51 -0.17
N VAL A 12 10.78 0.18 -1.46
CA VAL A 12 10.05 0.91 -2.51
C VAL A 12 8.54 0.84 -2.29
N PHE A 13 8.01 -0.33 -1.92
CA PHE A 13 6.59 -0.50 -1.61
C PHE A 13 6.15 0.39 -0.44
N LEU A 14 6.92 0.44 0.64
CA LEU A 14 6.64 1.28 1.80
C LEU A 14 6.74 2.77 1.47
N GLU A 15 7.71 3.16 0.64
CA GLU A 15 7.82 4.54 0.16
C GLU A 15 6.60 4.94 -0.67
N ASP A 16 6.19 4.10 -1.62
CA ASP A 16 5.00 4.35 -2.44
C ASP A 16 3.72 4.37 -1.61
N LEU A 17 3.61 3.51 -0.58
CA LEU A 17 2.46 3.47 0.32
C LEU A 17 2.38 4.72 1.21
N ARG A 18 3.51 5.34 1.55
CA ARG A 18 3.56 6.57 2.38
C ARG A 18 3.43 7.85 1.55
N SER A 19 4.01 7.86 0.36
CA SER A 19 4.08 9.01 -0.55
C SER A 19 2.97 9.03 -1.59
N GLY A 20 2.28 7.90 -1.77
CA GLY A 20 1.25 7.69 -2.79
C GLY A 20 0.17 8.75 -2.73
N ALA A 21 -0.25 9.21 -3.91
CA ALA A 21 -1.31 10.20 -4.03
C ALA A 21 -2.61 9.61 -3.50
N VAL A 22 -2.98 10.03 -2.29
CA VAL A 22 -4.22 9.62 -1.64
C VAL A 22 -5.40 10.09 -2.50
N THR A 23 -6.22 9.15 -2.95
CA THR A 23 -7.49 9.47 -3.63
C THR A 23 -8.40 10.24 -2.68
N ARG A 24 -9.46 10.89 -3.20
CA ARG A 24 -10.43 11.66 -2.39
C ARG A 24 -11.06 10.90 -1.20
N ARG A 25 -10.91 9.57 -1.14
CA ARG A 25 -11.45 8.70 -0.09
C ARG A 25 -10.39 8.13 0.84
N GLY A 26 -9.15 8.61 0.85
CA GLY A 26 -8.12 8.07 1.74
C GLY A 26 -7.45 6.78 1.25
N HIS A 27 -7.65 6.41 -0.03
CA HIS A 27 -7.09 5.19 -0.59
C HIS A 27 -5.88 5.46 -1.47
N ILE A 28 -4.97 4.49 -1.53
CA ILE A 28 -3.77 4.48 -2.36
C ILE A 28 -3.85 3.29 -3.30
N ASP A 29 -3.70 3.58 -4.60
CA ASP A 29 -3.65 2.57 -5.66
C ASP A 29 -2.19 2.27 -5.99
N LEU A 30 -1.80 1.00 -5.88
CA LEU A 30 -0.47 0.50 -6.22
C LEU A 30 -0.58 -0.61 -7.29
N ASP A 31 0.28 -0.52 -8.31
CA ASP A 31 0.36 -1.53 -9.37
C ASP A 31 1.22 -2.72 -8.91
N PRO A 32 0.64 -3.94 -8.73
CA PRO A 32 1.38 -5.12 -8.31
C PRO A 32 2.53 -5.47 -9.26
N LEU A 33 2.44 -5.12 -10.54
CA LEU A 33 3.47 -5.41 -11.53
C LEU A 33 4.79 -4.66 -11.28
N LYS A 34 4.75 -3.56 -10.51
CA LYS A 34 5.96 -2.86 -10.03
C LYS A 34 6.72 -3.69 -8.99
N TYR A 35 6.02 -4.51 -8.22
CA TYR A 35 6.55 -5.26 -7.08
C TYR A 35 6.70 -6.76 -7.38
N THR A 36 7.46 -7.10 -8.43
CA THR A 36 7.69 -8.48 -8.90
C THR A 36 8.24 -9.49 -7.87
N LYS A 37 8.70 -9.04 -6.70
CA LYS A 37 9.19 -9.88 -5.59
C LYS A 37 8.21 -10.00 -4.44
N LEU A 38 7.15 -9.19 -4.42
CA LEU A 38 6.12 -9.23 -3.41
C LEU A 38 4.94 -10.05 -3.92
N THR A 39 4.47 -10.97 -3.10
CA THR A 39 3.16 -11.60 -3.32
C THR A 39 2.06 -10.69 -2.77
N ASP A 40 0.82 -10.97 -3.18
CA ASP A 40 -0.37 -10.37 -2.57
C ASP A 40 -0.34 -10.45 -1.03
N LYS A 41 0.10 -11.58 -0.48
CA LYS A 41 0.16 -11.79 0.98
C LYS A 41 1.28 -10.99 1.64
N ASP A 42 2.40 -10.80 0.94
CA ASP A 42 3.48 -9.93 1.42
C ASP A 42 3.00 -8.49 1.49
N ALA A 43 2.37 -8.00 0.43
CA ALA A 43 1.85 -6.64 0.36
C ALA A 43 0.81 -6.38 1.46
N ASP A 44 -0.12 -7.32 1.68
CA ASP A 44 -1.12 -7.23 2.74
C ASP A 44 -0.47 -7.14 4.13
N ARG A 45 0.46 -8.05 4.43
CA ARG A 45 1.18 -8.08 5.72
C ARG A 45 1.99 -6.81 5.95
N ILE A 46 2.78 -6.39 4.96
CA ILE A 46 3.65 -5.20 5.08
C ILE A 46 2.80 -3.94 5.23
N ALA A 47 1.69 -3.82 4.48
CA ALA A 47 0.79 -2.69 4.59
C ALA A 47 0.11 -2.64 5.97
N GLU A 48 -0.34 -3.79 6.49
CA GLU A 48 -0.96 -3.90 7.81
C GLU A 48 0.00 -3.48 8.93
N GLU A 49 1.28 -3.87 8.85
CA GLU A 49 2.33 -3.47 9.80
C GLU A 49 2.49 -1.94 9.91
N VAL A 50 2.15 -1.18 8.85
CA VAL A 50 2.20 0.28 8.85
C VAL A 50 0.82 0.95 8.90
N GLY A 51 -0.23 0.19 9.22
CA GLY A 51 -1.58 0.70 9.49
C GLY A 51 -2.46 0.89 8.24
N TYR A 52 -2.17 0.19 7.15
CA TYR A 52 -2.97 0.20 5.92
C TYR A 52 -3.66 -1.15 5.73
N TYR A 53 -4.86 -1.14 5.18
CA TYR A 53 -5.66 -2.34 4.94
C TYR A 53 -6.02 -2.49 3.45
N ARG A 54 -5.85 -3.68 2.89
CA ARG A 54 -6.22 -3.94 1.48
C ARG A 54 -7.74 -3.98 1.31
N GLN A 55 -8.22 -3.25 0.31
CA GLN A 55 -9.57 -3.31 -0.19
C GLN A 55 -9.62 -4.19 -1.44
N THR A 56 -10.56 -5.11 -1.49
CA THR A 56 -10.70 -6.10 -2.58
C THR A 56 -11.86 -5.79 -3.54
N PHE A 57 -12.70 -4.81 -3.23
CA PHE A 57 -13.83 -4.43 -4.06
C PHE A 57 -13.44 -3.40 -5.12
N GLY A 58 -13.77 -3.70 -6.38
CA GLY A 58 -13.63 -2.75 -7.49
C GLY A 58 -12.24 -2.60 -8.09
N THR A 59 -11.26 -3.42 -7.66
CA THR A 59 -9.89 -3.34 -8.15
C THR A 59 -9.64 -4.33 -9.30
N GLN A 60 -9.45 -3.80 -10.51
CA GLN A 60 -9.04 -4.60 -11.68
C GLN A 60 -7.53 -4.87 -11.65
N GLY A 61 -7.09 -5.73 -10.73
CA GLY A 61 -5.68 -6.13 -10.62
C GLY A 61 -4.76 -5.05 -10.05
N GLN A 62 -5.32 -4.05 -9.36
CA GLN A 62 -4.57 -3.07 -8.57
C GLN A 62 -4.65 -3.43 -7.08
N TRP A 63 -3.62 -3.10 -6.31
CA TRP A 63 -3.70 -3.13 -4.85
C TRP A 63 -4.19 -1.78 -4.34
N LEU A 64 -5.41 -1.79 -3.79
CA LEU A 64 -6.02 -0.61 -3.19
C LEU A 64 -5.86 -0.70 -1.68
N PHE A 65 -5.04 0.18 -1.11
CA PHE A 65 -4.82 0.25 0.33
C PHE A 65 -5.52 1.46 0.93
N PHE A 66 -6.19 1.25 2.06
CA PHE A 66 -6.82 2.32 2.81
C PHE A 66 -6.11 2.49 4.15
N ARG A 67 -5.73 3.73 4.47
CA ARG A 67 -5.36 4.09 5.82
C ARG A 67 -6.56 4.73 6.49
N PRO A 68 -7.15 4.11 7.52
CA PRO A 68 -8.07 4.85 8.37
C PRO A 68 -7.26 6.02 8.94
N VAL A 69 -7.64 7.23 8.54
CA VAL A 69 -7.18 8.43 9.24
C VAL A 69 -7.59 8.17 10.69
N ASP A 70 -6.64 8.21 11.62
CA ASP A 70 -6.97 8.21 13.03
C ASP A 70 -8.13 9.18 13.22
N SER A 71 -9.28 8.70 13.69
CA SER A 71 -10.31 9.51 14.32
C SER A 71 -9.75 10.06 15.64
N GLY A 72 -8.58 10.70 15.57
CA GLY A 72 -7.82 11.32 16.64
C GLY A 72 -7.87 12.84 16.60
N ASP A 73 -8.76 13.40 15.77
CA ASP A 73 -9.15 14.81 15.79
C ASP A 73 -10.65 14.95 16.16
N GLU A 74 -11.09 14.20 17.17
CA GLU A 74 -12.14 14.64 18.09
C GLU A 74 -11.48 15.07 19.41
N ARG A 75 -10.76 16.20 19.36
CA ARG A 75 -10.60 17.07 20.52
C ARG A 75 -10.99 18.49 20.14
N LYS A 76 -12.29 18.75 20.17
CA LYS A 76 -12.81 20.04 20.62
C LYS A 76 -13.84 19.80 21.72
#